data_AF-A0A7V4U3D5-F1
#
_entry.id   AF-A0A7V4U3D5-F1
#
_cell.length_a   1.000
_cell.length_b   1.000
_cell.length_c   1.000
_cell.angle_alpha   90.00
_cell.angle_beta   90.00
_cell.angle_gamma   90.00
#
_symmetry.space_group_name_H-M   'P 1'
#
loop_
_entity.id
_entity.type
_entity.pdbx_description
1 polymer ?
#
loop_
_entity_poly.entity_id
_entity_poly.type
_entity_poly.pdbx_seq_one_letter_code
_entity_poly.pdbx_strand_id
1 'polypeptide(L)'
;MRTKKVKKLKSSTRKRMVSFIVLFSLVFVISARMYQGFKIDLLNKELPRLEEKRNQLLDATEKLRSEVERLKNIDRISKIAREKLGLVPNEDKGALLRLENYDDFLALKKDFGKKKDEDKRQYRVAGVQ
;
A
#
# COMPACT_ATOMS: atom_id res chain seq x y z
N MET A 1 -26.81 33.87 -72.71
CA MET A 1 -25.87 33.30 -71.72
C MET A 1 -25.14 34.46 -71.03
N ARG A 2 -25.51 34.84 -69.79
CA ARG A 2 -24.96 36.01 -69.09
C ARG A 2 -23.71 35.61 -68.30
N THR A 3 -22.53 36.01 -68.75
CA THR A 3 -21.25 35.76 -68.05
C THR A 3 -21.09 36.73 -66.89
N LYS A 4 -21.01 36.22 -65.66
CA LYS A 4 -20.75 37.00 -64.44
C LYS A 4 -19.32 37.53 -64.45
N LYS A 5 -19.15 38.86 -64.47
CA LYS A 5 -17.85 39.53 -64.31
C LYS A 5 -17.33 39.27 -62.88
N VAL A 6 -16.26 38.48 -62.76
CA VAL A 6 -15.55 38.26 -61.50
C VAL A 6 -14.84 39.56 -61.14
N LYS A 7 -15.28 40.23 -60.07
CA LYS A 7 -14.65 41.46 -59.56
C LYS A 7 -13.22 41.12 -59.11
N LYS A 8 -12.20 41.53 -59.86
CA LYS A 8 -10.80 41.46 -59.45
C LYS A 8 -10.61 42.36 -58.22
N LEU A 9 -10.45 41.77 -57.04
CA LEU A 9 -10.11 42.48 -55.81
C LEU A 9 -8.82 43.31 -56.05
N LYS A 10 -8.86 44.61 -55.77
CA LYS A 10 -7.69 45.52 -55.88
C LYS A 10 -6.53 44.94 -55.05
N SER A 11 -5.35 44.80 -55.65
CA SER A 11 -4.17 44.16 -55.02
C SER A 11 -3.78 44.75 -53.67
N SER A 12 -4.10 46.02 -53.42
CA SER A 12 -3.89 46.74 -52.15
C SER A 12 -4.65 46.13 -50.97
N THR A 13 -5.91 45.73 -51.13
CA THR A 13 -6.67 45.09 -50.04
C THR A 13 -6.16 43.70 -49.70
N ARG A 14 -5.65 42.95 -50.69
CA ARG A 14 -5.03 41.64 -50.46
C ARG A 14 -3.74 41.78 -49.63
N LYS A 15 -2.91 42.78 -49.91
CA LYS A 15 -1.68 43.06 -49.13
C LYS A 15 -2.00 43.44 -47.68
N ARG A 16 -3.02 44.28 -47.45
CA ARG A 16 -3.48 44.63 -46.10
C ARG A 16 -3.99 43.40 -45.35
N MET A 17 -4.78 42.55 -46.00
CA MET A 17 -5.31 41.33 -45.39
C MET A 17 -4.19 40.36 -44.99
N VAL A 18 -3.18 40.17 -45.84
CA VAL A 18 -2.00 39.35 -45.52
C VAL A 18 -1.24 39.94 -44.33
N SER A 19 -1.05 41.27 -44.29
CA SER A 19 -0.40 41.94 -43.17
C SER A 19 -1.13 41.71 -41.84
N PHE A 20 -2.47 41.76 -41.84
CA PHE A 20 -3.26 41.48 -40.64
C PHE A 20 -3.16 40.02 -40.21
N ILE A 21 -3.15 39.08 -41.16
CA ILE A 21 -2.98 37.64 -40.86
C ILE A 21 -1.61 37.38 -40.23
N VAL A 22 -0.55 38.00 -40.76
CA VAL A 22 0.81 37.87 -40.21
C VAL A 22 0.86 38.43 -38.79
N LEU A 23 0.30 39.63 -38.57
CA LEU A 23 0.25 40.26 -37.25
C LEU A 23 -0.54 39.42 -36.24
N PHE A 24 -1.69 38.87 -36.66
CA PHE A 24 -2.50 37.98 -35.84
C PHE A 24 -1.75 36.70 -35.49
N SER A 25 -1.05 36.09 -36.46
CA SER A 25 -0.25 34.89 -36.20
C SER A 25 0.88 35.15 -35.21
N LEU A 26 1.51 36.33 -35.28
CA LEU A 26 2.58 36.72 -34.37
C LEU A 26 2.06 36.84 -32.94
N VAL A 27 0.94 37.54 -32.76
CA VAL A 27 0.29 37.68 -31.45
C VAL A 27 -0.12 36.30 -30.92
N PHE A 28 -0.71 35.46 -31.77
CA PHE A 28 -1.14 34.11 -31.38
C PHE A 28 0.04 33.25 -30.89
N VAL A 29 1.18 33.28 -31.60
CA VAL A 29 2.38 32.52 -31.20
C VAL A 29 2.91 33.01 -29.85
N ILE A 30 2.94 34.33 -29.62
CA ILE A 30 3.39 34.91 -28.34
C ILE A 30 2.46 34.48 -27.21
N SER A 31 1.15 34.58 -27.40
CA SER A 31 0.15 34.16 -26.41
C SER A 31 0.25 32.66 -26.11
N ALA A 32 0.42 31.82 -27.12
CA ALA A 32 0.58 30.38 -26.96
C ALA A 32 1.86 30.03 -26.18
N ARG A 33 2.98 30.70 -26.46
CA ARG A 33 4.23 30.54 -25.72
C ARG A 33 4.10 30.96 -24.26
N MET A 34 3.44 32.07 -23.98
CA MET A 34 3.17 32.50 -22.61
C MET A 34 2.32 31.46 -21.86
N TYR A 35 1.24 30.99 -22.47
CA TYR A 35 0.36 29.99 -21.85
C TYR A 35 1.10 28.68 -21.53
N GLN A 36 1.93 28.19 -22.47
CA GLN A 36 2.77 27.02 -22.23
C GLN A 36 3.79 27.26 -21.11
N GLY A 37 4.43 28.44 -21.07
CA GLY A 37 5.36 28.81 -20.01
C GLY A 37 4.72 28.77 -18.62
N PHE A 38 3.52 29.36 -18.47
CA PHE A 38 2.77 29.31 -17.22
C PHE A 38 2.41 27.89 -16.79
N LYS A 39 1.98 27.04 -17.74
CA LYS A 39 1.62 25.65 -17.44
C LYS A 39 2.84 24.82 -17.00
N ILE A 40 3.98 25.03 -17.65
CA ILE A 40 5.24 24.37 -17.30
C ILE A 40 5.71 24.81 -15.91
N ASP A 41 5.62 26.11 -15.60
CA ASP A 41 6.03 26.62 -14.29
C ASP A 41 5.14 26.09 -13.15
N LEU A 42 3.84 25.93 -13.40
CA LEU A 42 2.94 25.24 -12.46
C LEU A 42 3.33 23.77 -12.27
N LEU A 43 3.55 23.03 -13.36
CA LEU A 43 3.95 21.62 -13.29
C LEU A 43 5.28 21.44 -12.55
N ASN A 44 6.25 22.32 -12.78
CA ASN A 44 7.54 22.29 -12.11
C ASN A 44 7.45 22.60 -10.61
N LYS A 45 6.41 23.30 -10.16
CA LYS A 45 6.14 23.52 -8.72
C LYS A 45 5.40 22.34 -8.09
N GLU A 46 4.59 21.61 -8.86
CA GLU A 46 3.84 20.44 -8.37
C GLU A 46 4.71 19.19 -8.28
N LEU A 47 5.66 19.01 -9.21
CA LEU A 47 6.62 17.91 -9.23
C LEU A 47 7.37 17.69 -7.90
N PRO A 48 8.06 18.70 -7.32
CA PRO A 48 8.81 18.52 -6.08
C PRO A 48 7.89 18.20 -4.90
N ARG A 49 6.67 18.74 -4.87
CA ARG A 49 5.68 18.39 -3.84
C ARG A 49 5.22 16.94 -3.95
N LEU A 50 5.07 16.43 -5.17
CA LEU A 50 4.70 15.03 -5.40
C LEU A 50 5.86 14.10 -5.04
N GLU A 51 7.08 14.49 -5.36
CA GLU A 51 8.30 13.75 -5.04
C GLU A 51 8.55 13.71 -3.53
N GLU A 52 8.36 14.83 -2.83
CA GLU A 52 8.45 14.89 -1.36
C GLU A 52 7.42 13.97 -0.70
N LYS A 53 6.16 14.00 -1.16
CA LYS A 53 5.12 13.07 -0.68
C LYS A 53 5.47 11.60 -0.93
N ARG A 54 6.03 11.30 -2.09
CA ARG A 54 6.48 9.93 -2.43
C ARG A 54 7.57 9.48 -1.46
N ASN A 55 8.57 10.33 -1.20
CA ASN A 55 9.66 10.01 -0.29
C ASN A 55 9.15 9.81 1.15
N GLN A 56 8.26 10.68 1.62
CA GLN A 56 7.62 10.51 2.95
C GLN A 56 6.87 9.18 3.07
N LEU A 57 6.16 8.76 2.01
CA LEU A 57 5.47 7.48 1.99
C LEU A 57 6.45 6.31 2.00
N LEU A 58 7.55 6.40 1.23
CA LEU A 58 8.59 5.37 1.25
C LEU A 58 9.22 5.22 2.63
N ASP A 59 9.62 6.32 3.26
CA ASP A 59 10.18 6.32 4.62
C ASP A 59 9.20 5.72 5.64
N ALA A 60 7.91 6.06 5.53
CA ALA A 60 6.88 5.49 6.39
C ALA A 60 6.74 3.97 6.18
N THR A 61 6.76 3.50 4.93
CA THR A 61 6.68 2.07 4.63
C THR A 61 7.90 1.30 5.13
N GLU A 62 9.09 1.88 5.01
CA GLU A 62 10.32 1.26 5.49
C GLU A 62 10.35 1.17 7.02
N LYS A 63 9.92 2.24 7.70
CA LYS A 63 9.75 2.23 9.14
C LYS A 63 8.74 1.19 9.61
N LEU A 64 7.57 1.12 8.98
CA LEU A 64 6.57 0.09 9.29
C LEU A 64 7.12 -1.32 9.05
N ARG A 65 7.87 -1.52 7.96
CA ARG A 65 8.48 -2.81 7.65
C ARG A 65 9.48 -3.22 8.72
N SER A 66 10.33 -2.30 9.17
CA SER A 66 11.27 -2.51 10.28
C SER A 66 10.54 -2.84 11.59
N GLU A 67 9.45 -2.13 11.91
CA GLU A 67 8.63 -2.41 13.09
C GLU A 67 7.97 -3.78 13.03
N VAL A 68 7.41 -4.15 11.86
CA VAL A 68 6.83 -5.48 11.63
C VAL A 68 7.89 -6.56 11.75
N GLU A 69 9.08 -6.36 11.20
CA GLU A 69 10.19 -7.32 11.29
C GLU A 69 10.66 -7.48 12.74
N ARG A 70 10.74 -6.38 13.50
CA ARG A 70 11.04 -6.40 14.93
C ARG A 70 9.97 -7.11 15.76
N LEU A 71 8.70 -7.00 15.38
CA LEU A 71 7.58 -7.68 16.03
C LEU A 71 7.49 -9.17 15.63
N LYS A 72 7.80 -9.48 14.37
CA LYS A 72 7.86 -10.86 13.85
C LYS A 72 9.07 -11.63 14.33
N ASN A 73 10.10 -10.96 14.84
CA ASN A 73 11.30 -11.65 15.31
C ASN A 73 10.94 -12.60 16.45
N ILE A 74 10.84 -13.89 16.10
CA ILE A 74 10.41 -15.00 16.96
C ILE A 74 11.29 -15.07 18.20
N ASP A 75 12.58 -14.72 18.10
CA ASP A 75 13.48 -14.71 19.26
C ASP A 75 13.05 -13.72 20.33
N ARG A 76 12.51 -12.56 19.93
CA ARG A 76 11.99 -11.58 20.89
C ARG A 76 10.70 -12.07 21.54
N ILE A 77 9.82 -12.71 20.77
CA ILE A 77 8.59 -13.31 21.29
C ILE A 77 8.95 -14.44 22.27
N SER A 78 9.84 -15.34 21.88
CA SER A 78 10.36 -16.43 22.71
C SER A 78 11.02 -15.93 23.98
N LYS A 79 11.81 -14.84 23.89
CA LYS A 79 12.45 -14.21 25.05
C LYS A 79 11.42 -13.60 26.00
N ILE A 80 10.43 -12.86 25.49
CA ILE A 80 9.36 -12.29 26.31
C ILE A 80 8.51 -13.39 26.96
N ALA A 81 8.18 -14.44 26.20
CA ALA A 81 7.43 -15.59 26.72
C ALA A 81 8.21 -16.29 27.85
N ARG A 82 9.53 -16.44 27.70
CA ARG A 82 10.39 -17.04 28.74
C ARG A 82 10.54 -16.13 29.97
N GLU A 83 10.79 -14.84 29.78
CA GLU A 83 11.09 -13.90 30.88
C GLU A 83 9.84 -13.40 31.62
N LYS A 84 8.74 -13.11 30.91
CA LYS A 84 7.53 -12.54 31.51
C LYS A 84 6.44 -13.56 31.81
N LEU A 85 6.34 -14.62 31.01
CA LEU A 85 5.29 -15.64 31.15
C LEU A 85 5.82 -16.94 31.75
N GLY A 86 7.13 -17.05 31.99
CA GLY A 86 7.77 -18.27 32.51
C GLY A 86 7.66 -19.46 31.56
N LEU A 87 7.34 -19.22 30.29
CA LEU A 87 7.15 -20.27 29.30
C LEU A 87 8.53 -20.73 28.80
N VAL A 88 9.02 -21.83 29.37
CA VAL A 88 10.17 -22.56 28.86
C VAL A 88 9.67 -23.46 27.74
N PRO A 89 10.33 -23.52 26.56
CA PRO A 89 9.97 -24.51 25.55
C PRO A 89 10.14 -25.90 26.18
N ASN A 90 9.04 -26.57 26.48
CA ASN A 90 9.07 -27.97 26.83
C ASN A 90 9.55 -28.72 25.58
N GLU A 91 10.74 -29.33 25.65
CA GLU A 91 11.15 -30.38 24.72
C GLU A 91 10.34 -31.68 24.91
N ASP A 92 9.17 -31.59 25.53
CA ASP A 92 8.20 -32.68 25.48
C ASP A 92 7.78 -32.82 24.03
N LYS A 93 8.45 -33.79 23.39
CA LYS A 93 8.11 -34.40 22.13
C LYS A 93 6.60 -34.52 22.06
N GLY A 94 5.97 -33.54 21.42
CA GLY A 94 4.55 -33.61 21.10
C GLY A 94 4.38 -34.87 20.27
N ALA A 95 3.89 -35.94 20.90
CA ALA A 95 3.64 -37.18 20.21
C ALA A 95 2.50 -36.91 19.23
N LEU A 96 2.84 -36.79 17.95
CA LEU A 96 1.87 -36.78 16.87
C LEU A 96 1.24 -38.17 16.81
N LEU A 97 0.13 -38.35 17.53
CA LEU A 97 -0.68 -39.55 17.46
C LEU A 97 -1.51 -39.48 16.18
N ARG A 98 -1.03 -40.14 15.12
CA ARG A 98 -1.80 -40.33 13.89
C ARG A 98 -2.84 -41.41 14.15
N LEU A 99 -4.09 -40.99 14.32
CA LEU A 99 -5.22 -41.89 14.50
C LEU A 99 -5.74 -42.23 13.11
N GLU A 100 -5.63 -43.51 12.72
CA GLU A 100 -6.13 -43.99 11.43
C GLU A 100 -7.63 -44.22 11.46
N ASN A 101 -8.19 -44.52 12.65
CA ASN A 101 -9.61 -44.82 12.83
C ASN A 101 -10.27 -43.92 13.88
N TYR A 102 -11.55 -43.62 13.66
CA TYR A 102 -12.35 -42.74 14.53
C TYR A 102 -12.59 -43.35 15.92
N ASP A 103 -12.65 -44.67 16.03
CA ASP A 103 -12.87 -45.36 17.30
C ASP A 103 -11.68 -45.19 18.26
N ASP A 104 -10.46 -45.15 17.72
CA ASP A 104 -9.24 -44.90 18.50
C ASP A 104 -9.23 -43.47 19.08
N PHE A 105 -9.78 -42.50 18.35
CA PHE A 105 -9.97 -41.13 18.85
C PHE A 105 -10.94 -41.07 20.03
N LEU A 106 -12.04 -41.83 19.97
CA LEU A 106 -13.03 -41.86 21.05
C LEU A 106 -12.46 -42.50 22.33
N ALA A 107 -11.68 -43.58 22.19
CA ALA A 107 -10.97 -44.20 23.30
C ALA A 107 -9.95 -43.22 23.92
N LEU A 108 -9.14 -42.58 23.09
CA LEU A 108 -8.13 -41.61 23.53
C LEU A 108 -8.78 -40.42 24.28
N LYS A 109 -9.87 -39.88 23.74
CA LYS A 109 -10.63 -38.77 24.36
C LYS A 109 -11.16 -39.16 25.74
N LYS A 110 -11.63 -40.40 25.89
CA LYS A 110 -12.12 -40.93 27.18
C LYS A 110 -10.99 -41.08 28.19
N ASP A 111 -9.82 -41.52 27.75
CA ASP A 111 -8.64 -41.69 28.62
C ASP A 111 -8.04 -40.35 29.06
N PHE A 112 -7.98 -39.35 28.16
CA PHE A 112 -7.61 -37.99 28.54
C PHE A 112 -8.64 -37.34 29.48
N GLY A 113 -9.93 -37.62 29.29
CA GLY A 113 -10.98 -37.18 30.20
C GLY A 113 -10.81 -37.73 31.62
N LYS A 114 -10.47 -39.01 31.75
CA LYS A 114 -10.23 -39.67 33.05
C LYS A 114 -8.98 -39.17 33.76
N LYS A 115 -7.85 -39.03 33.04
CA LYS A 115 -6.60 -38.49 33.61
C LYS A 115 -6.80 -37.09 34.20
N LYS A 116 -7.57 -36.25 33.52
CA LYS A 116 -7.87 -34.88 33.98
C LYS A 116 -8.69 -34.84 35.28
N ASP A 117 -9.48 -35.87 35.55
CA ASP A 117 -10.25 -35.99 36.78
C ASP A 117 -9.45 -36.65 37.93
N GLU A 118 -8.44 -37.46 37.62
CA GLU A 118 -7.49 -37.99 38.61
C GLU A 118 -6.52 -36.92 39.12
N ASP A 119 -5.98 -36.09 38.23
CA ASP A 119 -5.14 -34.95 38.62
C ASP A 119 -5.92 -33.97 39.52
N LYS A 120 -7.18 -33.66 39.18
CA LYS A 120 -8.04 -32.82 40.03
C LYS A 120 -8.31 -33.43 41.41
N ARG A 121 -8.31 -34.76 41.55
CA ARG A 121 -8.47 -35.42 42.86
C ARG A 121 -7.19 -35.33 43.69
N GLN A 122 -6.01 -35.36 43.07
CA GLN A 122 -4.75 -35.15 43.79
C GLN A 122 -4.64 -33.76 44.42
N TYR A 123 -5.23 -32.72 43.81
CA TYR A 123 -5.25 -31.36 44.38
C TYR A 123 -6.37 -31.12 45.41
N ARG A 124 -7.32 -32.04 45.62
CA ARG A 124 -8.41 -31.89 46.62
C ARG A 124 -8.07 -32.44 48.01
N VAL A 125 -6.84 -32.89 48.26
CA VAL A 125 -6.41 -33.41 49.57
C VAL A 125 -5.65 -32.39 50.43
N ALA A 126 -5.41 -31.17 49.93
CA ALA A 126 -4.87 -30.07 50.72
C ALA A 126 -5.99 -29.08 51.09
N GLY A 127 -6.68 -29.39 52.20
CA GLY A 127 -7.35 -28.45 53.11
C GLY A 127 -8.15 -27.28 52.54
N VAL A 128 -9.48 -27.41 52.61
CA VAL A 128 -10.36 -26.27 52.89
C VAL A 128 -11.19 -26.66 54.11
N GLN A 129 -10.82 -26.10 55.27
CA GLN A 129 -11.76 -25.83 56.37
C GLN A 129 -12.42 -24.49 56.09
#